data_AF-A0A842NP49-F1
#
_entry.id   AF-A0A842NP49-F1
#
_cell.length_a   1.000
_cell.length_b   1.000
_cell.length_c   1.000
_cell.angle_alpha   90.00
_cell.angle_beta   90.00
_cell.angle_gamma   90.00
#
_symmetry.space_group_name_H-M   'P 1'
#
loop_
_entity.id
_entity.type
_entity.pdbx_description
1 polymer ?
#
loop_
_entity_poly.entity_id
_entity_poly.type
_entity_poly.pdbx_seq_one_letter_code
_entity_poly.pdbx_strand_id
1 'polypeptide(L)'
;MIIEVITGIIVGSIIQAPILWISGRILVGTDQAKFMDAVWITALATTANIVLGSFVGSEVGGLVQLLIYLFLVSKYYETGWIKAAMVAVLNVVISAIIMWALLFLGVTSVLF
;
A
#
# COMPACT_ATOMS: atom_id res chain seq x y z
N MET A 1 0.23 21.22 8.75
CA MET A 1 -0.92 20.56 8.11
C MET A 1 -0.66 20.18 6.63
N ILE A 2 -0.68 21.08 5.64
CA ILE A 2 -0.53 20.68 4.22
C ILE A 2 0.86 20.08 3.91
N ILE A 3 1.93 20.65 4.47
CA ILE A 3 3.31 20.15 4.27
C ILE A 3 3.49 18.74 4.86
N GLU A 4 2.86 18.44 6.00
CA GLU A 4 2.91 17.11 6.64
C GLU A 4 2.15 16.07 5.82
N VAL A 5 0.99 16.42 5.26
CA VAL A 5 0.23 15.55 4.38
C VAL A 5 1.02 15.21 3.12
N ILE A 6 1.64 16.21 2.47
CA ILE A 6 2.47 15.99 1.28
C ILE A 6 3.69 15.13 1.61
N THR A 7 4.35 15.39 2.74
CA THR A 7 5.50 14.61 3.20
C THR A 7 5.09 13.16 3.49
N GLY A 8 3.96 12.95 4.15
CA GLY A 8 3.41 11.62 4.43
C GLY A 8 3.08 10.84 3.15
N ILE A 9 2.50 11.48 2.13
CA ILE A 9 2.24 10.85 0.84
C ILE A 9 3.55 10.48 0.14
N ILE A 10 4.55 11.37 0.12
CA ILE A 10 5.82 11.15 -0.57
C ILE A 10 6.64 10.06 0.14
N VAL A 11 6.86 10.20 1.44
CA VAL A 11 7.64 9.24 2.25
C VAL A 11 6.93 7.90 2.31
N GLY A 12 5.61 7.89 2.53
CA GLY A 12 4.80 6.67 2.53
C GLY A 12 4.84 5.97 1.17
N SER A 13 4.77 6.70 0.07
CA SER A 13 4.87 6.10 -1.27
C SER A 13 6.27 5.54 -1.53
N ILE A 14 7.35 6.22 -1.10
CA ILE A 14 8.72 5.74 -1.26
C ILE A 14 8.98 4.44 -0.49
N ILE A 15 8.38 4.30 0.70
CA ILE A 15 8.55 3.09 1.53
C ILE A 15 7.61 1.97 1.06
N GLN A 16 6.34 2.28 0.82
CA GLN A 16 5.32 1.29 0.51
C GLN A 16 5.38 0.80 -0.94
N ALA A 17 5.81 1.64 -1.90
CA ALA A 17 5.83 1.24 -3.32
C ALA A 17 6.82 0.09 -3.59
N PRO A 18 8.06 0.07 -3.05
CA PRO A 18 8.95 -1.08 -3.17
C PRO A 18 8.35 -2.36 -2.57
N ILE A 19 7.69 -2.27 -1.41
CA ILE A 19 7.06 -3.42 -0.74
C ILE A 19 5.92 -3.99 -1.60
N LEU A 20 5.08 -3.10 -2.13
CA LEU A 20 3.99 -3.45 -3.03
C LEU A 20 4.50 -3.99 -4.37
N TRP A 21 5.61 -3.45 -4.86
CA TRP A 21 6.24 -3.91 -6.08
C TRP A 21 6.80 -5.32 -5.92
N ILE A 22 7.49 -5.60 -4.82
CA ILE A 22 8.02 -6.94 -4.51
C ILE A 22 6.88 -7.95 -4.39
N SER A 23 5.82 -7.63 -3.65
CA SER A 23 4.65 -8.51 -3.51
C SER A 23 3.95 -8.77 -4.86
N GLY A 24 3.78 -7.73 -5.68
CA GLY A 24 3.27 -7.86 -7.05
C GLY A 24 4.14 -8.75 -7.93
N ARG A 25 5.46 -8.55 -7.91
CA ARG A 25 6.43 -9.33 -8.70
C ARG A 25 6.40 -10.81 -8.35
N ILE A 26 6.27 -11.16 -7.06
CA ILE A 26 6.24 -12.54 -6.58
C ILE A 26 4.98 -13.28 -7.06
N LEU A 27 3.81 -12.63 -7.03
CA LEU A 27 2.53 -13.31 -7.26
C LEU A 27 1.99 -13.17 -8.68
N VAL A 28 2.30 -12.07 -9.34
CA VAL A 28 1.74 -11.70 -10.64
C VAL A 28 2.77 -11.87 -11.75
N GLY A 29 4.04 -11.67 -11.44
CA GLY A 29 5.15 -11.79 -12.39
C GLY A 29 5.70 -10.45 -12.84
N THR A 30 6.83 -10.50 -13.54
CA THR A 30 7.63 -9.34 -13.91
C THR A 30 7.00 -8.43 -14.95
N ASP A 31 6.18 -9.00 -15.83
CA ASP A 31 5.60 -8.30 -16.98
C ASP A 31 4.41 -7.42 -16.59
N GLN A 32 3.69 -7.85 -15.54
CA GLN A 32 2.49 -7.21 -15.03
C GLN A 32 2.76 -6.27 -13.85
N ALA A 33 3.71 -6.61 -12.96
CA ALA A 33 4.03 -5.79 -11.79
C ALA A 33 5.20 -4.81 -12.06
N LYS A 34 4.91 -3.67 -12.67
CA LYS A 34 5.91 -2.61 -12.89
C LYS A 34 6.04 -1.72 -11.65
N PHE A 35 7.24 -1.18 -11.42
CA PHE A 35 7.50 -0.29 -10.29
C PHE A 35 6.66 0.99 -10.37
N MET A 36 6.49 1.55 -11.58
CA MET A 36 5.66 2.73 -11.78
C MET A 36 4.20 2.49 -11.39
N ASP A 37 3.67 1.29 -11.68
CA ASP A 37 2.31 0.91 -11.31
C ASP A 37 2.18 0.80 -9.78
N ALA A 38 3.19 0.24 -9.10
CA ALA A 38 3.25 0.20 -7.64
C ALA A 38 3.21 1.60 -7.02
N VAL A 39 3.96 2.55 -7.58
CA VAL A 39 3.98 3.96 -7.13
C VAL A 39 2.62 4.62 -7.32
N TRP A 40 1.93 4.38 -8.45
CA TRP A 40 0.58 4.90 -8.66
C TRP A 40 -0.43 4.30 -7.68
N ILE A 41 -0.36 3.00 -7.42
CA ILE A 41 -1.25 2.33 -6.47
C ILE A 41 -1.05 2.92 -5.07
N THR A 42 0.18 3.08 -4.60
CA THR A 42 0.43 3.63 -3.26
C THR A 42 0.02 5.09 -3.16
N ALA A 43 0.35 5.93 -4.14
CA ALA A 43 -0.06 7.33 -4.15
C ALA A 43 -1.59 7.49 -4.13
N LEU A 44 -2.31 6.71 -4.95
CA LEU A 44 -3.78 6.73 -4.99
C LEU A 44 -4.39 6.14 -3.73
N ALA A 45 -3.83 5.06 -3.19
CA ALA A 45 -4.31 4.46 -1.94
C ALA A 45 -4.14 5.41 -0.75
N THR A 46 -3.00 6.10 -0.63
CA THR A 46 -2.79 7.10 0.43
C THR A 46 -3.72 8.30 0.25
N THR A 47 -3.90 8.78 -0.98
CA THR A 47 -4.86 9.85 -1.28
C THR A 47 -6.29 9.44 -0.90
N ALA A 48 -6.69 8.23 -1.29
CA ALA A 48 -8.00 7.69 -0.94
C ALA A 48 -8.17 7.53 0.58
N ASN A 49 -7.15 7.10 1.30
CA ASN A 49 -7.18 7.00 2.76
C ASN A 49 -7.38 8.37 3.43
N ILE A 50 -6.66 9.40 2.99
CA ILE A 50 -6.80 10.77 3.53
C ILE A 50 -8.22 11.30 3.29
N VAL A 51 -8.72 11.15 2.07
CA VAL A 51 -10.07 11.58 1.70
C VAL A 51 -11.11 10.80 2.51
N LEU A 52 -11.05 9.47 2.50
CA LEU A 52 -12.01 8.64 3.24
C LEU A 52 -11.97 8.89 4.75
N GLY A 53 -10.79 9.06 5.34
CA GLY A 53 -10.64 9.39 6.76
C GLY A 53 -11.23 10.74 7.14
N SER A 54 -11.43 11.64 6.16
CA SER A 54 -12.08 12.93 6.36
C SER A 54 -13.62 12.85 6.33
N PHE A 55 -14.19 11.85 5.66
CA PHE A 55 -15.62 11.79 5.33
C PHE A 55 -16.36 10.56 5.90
N VAL A 56 -15.64 9.47 6.20
CA VAL A 56 -16.20 8.16 6.55
C VAL A 56 -15.69 7.76 7.93
N GLY A 57 -16.61 7.38 8.83
CA GLY A 57 -16.26 6.88 10.16
C GLY A 57 -15.31 5.68 10.10
N SER A 58 -14.46 5.54 11.11
CA SER A 58 -13.34 4.58 11.17
C SER A 58 -13.73 3.13 10.90
N GLU A 59 -14.94 2.73 11.28
CA GLU A 59 -15.45 1.35 11.15
C GLU A 59 -15.73 0.96 9.68
N VAL A 60 -16.31 1.88 8.90
CA VAL A 60 -16.66 1.64 7.48
C VAL A 60 -15.49 2.02 6.57
N GLY A 61 -14.68 3.02 6.98
CA GLY A 61 -13.55 3.51 6.22
C GLY A 61 -12.52 2.42 5.89
N GLY A 62 -12.23 1.52 6.84
CA GLY A 62 -11.28 0.43 6.63
C GLY A 62 -11.71 -0.57 5.54
N LEU A 63 -13.00 -0.93 5.49
CA LEU A 63 -13.54 -1.83 4.46
C LEU A 63 -13.52 -1.17 3.08
N VAL A 64 -13.94 0.10 3.00
CA VAL A 64 -13.94 0.84 1.73
C VAL A 64 -12.51 1.03 1.23
N GLN A 65 -11.57 1.36 2.12
CA GLN A 65 -10.15 1.48 1.77
C GLN A 65 -9.59 0.17 1.24
N LEU A 66 -9.91 -0.97 1.88
CA LEU A 66 -9.49 -2.28 1.41
C LEU A 66 -10.02 -2.57 0.00
N LEU A 67 -11.29 -2.25 -0.27
CA LEU A 67 -11.90 -2.43 -1.59
C LEU A 67 -11.26 -1.53 -2.65
N ILE A 68 -10.99 -0.25 -2.33
CA ILE A 68 -10.28 0.67 -3.22
C ILE A 68 -8.89 0.14 -3.54
N TYR A 69 -8.15 -0.28 -2.52
CA TYR A 69 -6.82 -0.84 -2.71
C TYR A 69 -6.85 -2.09 -3.60
N LEU A 70 -7.78 -3.00 -3.37
CA LEU A 70 -7.94 -4.22 -4.17
C LEU A 70 -8.27 -3.89 -5.63
N PHE A 71 -9.15 -2.92 -5.84
CA PHE A 71 -9.50 -2.41 -7.16
C PHE A 71 -8.29 -1.79 -7.87
N LEU A 72 -7.50 -0.96 -7.16
CA LEU A 72 -6.28 -0.36 -7.70
C LEU A 72 -5.27 -1.44 -8.12
N VAL A 73 -5.00 -2.41 -7.26
CA VAL A 73 -4.06 -3.51 -7.57
C VAL A 73 -4.55 -4.34 -8.77
N SER A 74 -5.84 -4.69 -8.82
CA SER A 74 -6.40 -5.45 -9.94
C SER A 74 -6.30 -4.68 -11.26
N LYS A 75 -6.57 -3.36 -11.23
CA LYS A 75 -6.54 -2.49 -12.40
C LYS A 75 -5.12 -2.19 -12.90
N TYR A 76 -4.21 -1.83 -11.99
CA TYR A 76 -2.86 -1.39 -12.36
C TYR A 76 -1.92 -2.55 -12.67
N TYR A 77 -2.02 -3.68 -11.96
CA TYR A 77 -1.22 -4.87 -12.29
C TYR A 77 -1.89 -5.77 -13.33
N GLU A 78 -3.03 -5.38 -13.90
CA GLU A 78 -3.79 -6.17 -14.89
C GLU A 78 -4.05 -7.62 -14.43
N THR A 79 -4.51 -7.78 -13.18
CA THR A 79 -4.68 -9.09 -12.53
C THR A 79 -6.12 -9.39 -12.17
N GLY A 80 -6.44 -10.68 -12.06
CA GLY A 80 -7.69 -11.13 -11.47
C GLY A 80 -7.78 -10.79 -9.98
N TRP A 81 -9.00 -10.60 -9.48
CA TRP A 81 -9.30 -10.21 -8.10
C TRP A 81 -8.67 -11.13 -7.04
N ILE A 82 -8.58 -12.43 -7.33
CA ILE A 82 -7.95 -13.42 -6.43
C ILE A 82 -6.45 -13.13 -6.28
N LYS A 83 -5.76 -12.88 -7.39
CA LYS A 83 -4.32 -12.52 -7.36
C LYS A 83 -4.11 -11.17 -6.67
N ALA A 84 -4.97 -10.19 -6.92
CA ALA A 84 -4.92 -8.91 -6.22
C ALA A 84 -5.07 -9.07 -4.69
N ALA A 85 -5.96 -9.96 -4.24
CA ALA A 85 -6.11 -10.29 -2.82
C ALA A 85 -4.86 -10.97 -2.24
N MET A 86 -4.26 -11.91 -2.98
CA MET A 86 -3.00 -12.51 -2.55
C MET A 86 -1.89 -11.46 -2.45
N VAL A 87 -1.82 -10.51 -3.38
CA VAL A 87 -0.84 -9.40 -3.33
C VAL A 87 -1.10 -8.52 -2.12
N ALA A 88 -2.35 -8.19 -1.82
CA ALA A 88 -2.71 -7.42 -0.62
C ALA A 88 -2.25 -8.13 0.67
N VAL A 89 -2.52 -9.42 0.79
CA VAL A 89 -2.08 -10.23 1.94
C VAL A 89 -0.56 -10.29 2.01
N LEU A 90 0.12 -10.56 0.90
CA LEU A 90 1.58 -10.63 0.86
C LEU A 90 2.23 -9.30 1.21
N ASN A 91 1.65 -8.18 0.74
CA ASN A 91 2.10 -6.84 1.10
C ASN A 91 2.03 -6.59 2.61
N VAL A 92 0.96 -7.02 3.27
CA VAL A 92 0.82 -6.93 4.74
C VAL A 92 1.87 -7.79 5.44
N VAL A 93 2.10 -9.03 4.97
CA VAL A 93 3.11 -9.92 5.55
C VAL A 93 4.51 -9.33 5.44
N ILE A 94 4.90 -8.83 4.27
CA ILE A 94 6.23 -8.21 4.08
C ILE A 94 6.37 -6.95 4.96
N SER A 95 5.32 -6.13 5.02
CA SER A 95 5.30 -4.92 5.87
C SER A 95 5.48 -5.29 7.35
N ALA A 96 4.81 -6.34 7.82
CA ALA A 96 4.95 -6.83 9.20
C ALA A 96 6.37 -7.32 9.49
N ILE A 97 6.99 -8.08 8.58
CA ILE A 97 8.38 -8.55 8.74
C ILE A 97 9.35 -7.36 8.85
N ILE A 98 9.19 -6.34 7.99
CA ILE A 98 10.01 -5.12 8.04
C ILE A 98 9.82 -4.39 9.38
N MET A 99 8.58 -4.27 9.85
CA MET A 99 8.29 -3.66 11.15
C MET A 99 9.00 -4.40 12.29
N TRP A 100 8.89 -5.72 12.35
CA TRP A 100 9.58 -6.53 13.36
C TRP A 100 11.10 -6.39 13.30
N ALA A 101 11.68 -6.34 12.10
CA ALA A 101 13.11 -6.12 11.91
C ALA A 101 13.55 -4.73 12.42
N LEU A 102 12.77 -3.67 12.14
CA LEU A 102 13.07 -2.31 12.61
C LEU A 102 12.96 -2.17 14.13
N LEU A 103 11.95 -2.80 14.74
CA LEU A 103 11.79 -2.86 16.19
C LEU A 103 13.00 -3.52 16.86
N PHE A 104 13.53 -4.60 16.27
CA PHE A 104 14.73 -5.29 16.78
C PHE A 104 15.98 -4.39 16.71
N LEU A 105 16.05 -3.49 15.74
CA LEU A 105 17.13 -2.51 15.61
C LEU A 105 16.95 -1.27 16.50
N GLY A 106 15.91 -1.24 17.36
CA GLY A 106 15.63 -0.12 18.26
C GLY A 106 15.08 1.13 17.57
N VAL A 107 14.68 1.03 16.30
CA VAL A 107 14.03 2.13 15.56
C VAL A 107 12.54 2.13 15.91
N THR A 108 12.07 3.19 16.56
CA THR A 108 10.64 3.35 16.87
C THR A 108 9.86 3.63 15.58
N SER A 109 8.78 2.88 15.37
CA SER A 109 8.00 2.79 14.13
C SER A 109 7.11 4.01 13.86
N VAL A 110 7.70 5.21 13.79
CA VAL A 110 6.98 6.45 13.41
C VAL A 110 6.67 6.49 11.89
N LEU A 111 7.07 5.46 11.13
CA LEU A 111 7.06 5.44 9.66
C LEU A 111 6.05 4.45 9.03
N PHE A 112 5.19 3.80 9.82
CA PHE A 112 4.16 2.87 9.33
C PHE A 112 2.79 3.15 9.95
#